data_AF-A0A914NVT8-F1
#
_entry.id   AF-A0A914NVT8-F1
#
_cell.length_a   1.000
_cell.length_b   1.000
_cell.length_c   1.000
_cell.angle_alpha   90.00
_cell.angle_beta   90.00
_cell.angle_gamma   90.00
#
_symmetry.space_group_name_H-M   'P 1'
#
loop_
_entity.id
_entity.type
_entity.pdbx_description
1 polymer ?
#
loop_
_entity_poly.entity_id
_entity_poly.type
_entity_poly.pdbx_seq_one_letter_code
_entity_poly.pdbx_strand_id
1 'polypeptide(L)'
;MGGAQLDPDSNRVLNSLQKKLNTVLDRLSGQFVASLESGIQEQMSRLGVLLAKIKGPQQQRSQMGGEVDMVLEPLMNLLERSLQRYAQQCEKTVLKYILKELWKITIISMEKQVVLPPLGGSLSSSTAPLLKHALPSAKGVTKLMLQHTTHLKEGSGGGGNIGGGLSGGGGNVGGGGGSGLRGGMHSVKEMMDAARDNSERSLTPRQCGLLDVALDAIKECFHAGGQGLKKSFFEKSPELQSLKYALSLYTQTTEQLIRTFISTQKQQDLPSQDQPVGEVSVQVDLFNHPHTGEQKITVK
;
A
#
# COMPACT_ATOMS: atom_id res chain seq x y z
N MET A 1 -17.01 28.93 30.95
CA MET A 1 -18.33 28.32 30.66
C MET A 1 -18.52 27.08 31.53
N GLY A 2 -18.80 27.21 32.84
CA GLY A 2 -19.38 26.18 33.73
C GLY A 2 -18.72 24.80 33.92
N GLY A 3 -17.88 24.30 33.01
CA GLY A 3 -17.34 22.93 33.05
C GLY A 3 -18.45 21.90 33.25
N ALA A 4 -18.37 21.16 34.36
CA ALA A 4 -19.35 20.16 34.76
C ALA A 4 -20.68 20.74 35.31
N GLN A 5 -20.76 22.05 35.59
CA GLN A 5 -21.97 22.75 36.04
C GLN A 5 -22.75 23.39 34.87
N LEU A 6 -22.38 23.09 33.63
CA LEU A 6 -23.11 23.55 32.45
C LEU A 6 -24.39 22.74 32.27
N ASP A 7 -25.47 23.43 31.89
CA ASP A 7 -26.74 22.81 31.52
C ASP A 7 -26.55 21.61 30.55
N PRO A 8 -27.21 20.46 30.79
CA PRO A 8 -27.00 19.24 30.02
C PRO A 8 -27.25 19.38 28.52
N ASP A 9 -28.21 20.21 28.10
CA ASP A 9 -28.47 20.43 26.67
C ASP A 9 -27.38 21.27 26.03
N SER A 10 -26.93 22.32 26.71
CA SER A 10 -25.76 23.11 26.30
C SER A 10 -24.50 22.23 26.19
N ASN A 11 -24.28 21.32 27.15
CA ASN A 11 -23.15 20.40 27.14
C ASN A 11 -23.24 19.38 25.99
N ARG A 12 -24.44 18.87 25.67
CA ARG A 12 -24.66 18.00 24.50
C ARG A 12 -24.30 18.71 23.19
N VAL A 13 -24.75 19.96 23.01
CA VAL A 13 -24.44 20.76 21.82
C VAL A 13 -22.94 21.01 21.69
N LEU A 14 -22.26 21.42 22.76
CA LEU A 14 -20.81 21.67 22.75
C LEU A 14 -20.01 20.39 22.44
N ASN A 15 -20.37 19.25 23.04
CA ASN A 15 -19.72 17.97 22.73
C ASN A 15 -19.94 17.54 21.27
N SER A 16 -21.14 17.77 20.74
CA SER A 16 -21.44 17.51 19.33
C SER A 16 -20.60 18.40 18.41
N LEU A 17 -20.49 19.69 18.73
CA LEU A 17 -19.65 20.63 17.98
C LEU A 17 -18.18 20.23 18.04
N GLN A 18 -17.67 19.86 19.22
CA GLN A 18 -16.29 19.40 19.39
C GLN A 18 -15.98 18.16 18.54
N LYS A 19 -16.91 17.19 18.47
CA LYS A 19 -16.77 16.03 17.57
C LYS A 19 -16.73 16.43 16.11
N LYS A 20 -17.61 17.35 15.68
CA LYS A 20 -17.61 17.87 14.30
C LYS A 20 -16.30 18.59 13.95
N LEU A 21 -15.81 19.45 14.84
CA LEU A 21 -14.54 20.16 14.64
C LEU A 21 -13.35 19.19 14.55
N ASN A 22 -13.30 18.17 15.42
CA ASN A 22 -12.28 17.12 15.34
C ASN A 22 -12.33 16.36 14.00
N THR A 23 -13.54 16.09 13.50
CA THR A 23 -13.73 15.42 12.18
C THR A 23 -13.24 16.30 11.04
N VAL A 24 -13.52 17.60 11.09
CA VAL A 24 -13.01 18.57 10.09
C VAL A 24 -11.49 18.65 10.14
N LEU A 25 -10.90 18.68 11.34
CA LEU A 25 -9.46 18.74 11.52
C LEU A 25 -8.77 17.48 10.97
N ASP A 26 -9.38 16.31 11.20
CA ASP A 26 -8.92 15.02 10.65
C ASP A 26 -8.92 15.04 9.12
N ARG A 27 -10.03 15.48 8.52
CA ARG A 27 -10.16 15.60 7.06
C ARG A 27 -9.17 16.59 6.45
N LEU A 28 -8.98 17.76 7.07
CA LEU A 28 -8.03 18.77 6.59
C LEU A 28 -6.59 18.28 6.71
N SER A 29 -6.25 17.60 7.81
CA SER A 29 -4.94 16.97 7.98
C SER A 29 -4.72 15.87 6.94
N GLY A 30 -5.76 15.09 6.66
CA GLY A 30 -5.86 14.15 5.53
C GLY A 30 -5.44 14.76 4.21
N GLN A 31 -6.12 15.84 3.81
CA GLN A 31 -5.86 16.53 2.55
C GLN A 31 -4.46 17.16 2.49
N PHE A 32 -3.99 17.73 3.60
CA PHE A 32 -2.65 18.28 3.69
C PHE A 32 -1.59 17.20 3.47
N VAL A 33 -1.69 16.06 4.16
CA VAL A 33 -0.68 15.00 4.03
C VAL A 33 -0.76 14.28 2.70
N ALA A 34 -1.96 14.17 2.08
CA ALA A 34 -2.08 13.66 0.71
C ALA A 34 -1.22 14.46 -0.29
N SER A 35 -1.00 15.75 -0.06
CA SER A 35 -0.09 16.57 -0.90
C SER A 35 1.39 16.18 -0.75
N LEU A 36 1.76 15.49 0.34
CA LEU A 36 3.11 15.00 0.61
C LEU A 36 3.32 13.57 0.11
N GLU A 37 2.23 12.87 -0.24
CA GLU A 37 2.25 11.46 -0.61
C GLU A 37 3.22 11.21 -1.76
N SER A 38 3.17 12.01 -2.84
CA SER A 38 4.07 11.83 -3.98
C SER A 38 5.55 11.92 -3.59
N GLY A 39 5.91 12.82 -2.67
CA GLY A 39 7.28 12.94 -2.16
C GLY A 39 7.70 11.73 -1.34
N ILE A 40 6.81 11.20 -0.50
CA ILE A 40 7.05 9.99 0.29
C ILE A 40 7.21 8.78 -0.63
N GLN A 41 6.34 8.64 -1.63
CA GLN A 41 6.39 7.57 -2.62
C GLN A 41 7.71 7.59 -3.41
N GLU A 42 8.21 8.77 -3.78
CA GLU A 42 9.51 8.89 -4.44
C GLU A 42 10.66 8.42 -3.53
N GLN A 43 10.66 8.81 -2.25
CA GLN A 43 11.69 8.35 -1.31
C GLN A 43 11.57 6.85 -1.01
N MET A 44 10.35 6.30 -0.98
CA MET A 44 10.12 4.86 -0.82
C MET A 44 10.64 4.06 -2.00
N SER A 45 10.49 4.58 -3.23
CA SER A 45 11.09 3.98 -4.42
C SER A 45 12.62 3.95 -4.33
N ARG A 46 13.24 5.04 -3.87
CA ARG A 46 14.71 5.11 -3.63
C ARG A 46 15.15 4.12 -2.55
N LEU A 47 14.41 4.04 -1.44
CA LEU A 47 14.64 3.07 -0.37
C LEU A 47 14.60 1.64 -0.93
N GLY A 48 13.62 1.30 -1.76
CA GLY A 48 13.52 -0.01 -2.43
C GLY A 48 14.76 -0.35 -3.27
N VAL A 49 15.28 0.62 -4.04
CA VAL A 49 16.52 0.45 -4.83
C VAL A 49 17.74 0.20 -3.94
N LEU A 50 17.85 0.89 -2.80
CA LEU A 50 18.94 0.66 -1.84
C LEU A 50 18.80 -0.69 -1.15
N LEU A 51 17.59 -1.08 -0.79
CA LEU A 51 17.29 -2.38 -0.19
C LEU A 51 17.68 -3.53 -1.13
N ALA A 52 17.44 -3.41 -2.43
CA ALA A 52 17.82 -4.41 -3.43
C ALA A 52 19.34 -4.67 -3.50
N LYS A 53 20.16 -3.73 -3.04
CA LYS A 53 21.63 -3.90 -2.98
C LYS A 53 22.08 -4.76 -1.78
N ILE A 54 21.22 -4.92 -0.77
CA ILE A 54 21.51 -5.72 0.42
C ILE A 54 21.45 -7.21 0.06
N LYS A 55 22.61 -7.87 0.09
CA LYS A 55 22.77 -9.30 -0.21
C LYS A 55 23.66 -9.97 0.82
N GLY A 56 23.37 -11.21 1.18
CA GLY A 56 24.19 -11.98 2.12
C GLY A 56 23.35 -12.81 3.09
N PRO A 57 24.00 -13.57 3.99
CA PRO A 57 23.33 -14.34 5.03
C PRO A 57 22.64 -13.42 6.05
N GLN A 58 21.64 -13.95 6.75
CA GLN A 58 20.92 -13.22 7.79
C GLN A 58 21.88 -12.80 8.90
N GLN A 59 21.80 -11.53 9.31
CA GLN A 59 22.68 -10.94 10.32
C GLN A 59 21.91 -10.59 11.60
N GLN A 60 22.64 -10.51 12.72
CA GLN A 60 22.07 -10.04 13.98
C GLN A 60 21.76 -8.55 13.93
N ARG A 61 20.73 -8.16 14.70
CA ARG A 61 20.21 -6.79 14.78
C ARG A 61 21.28 -5.72 15.00
N SER A 62 22.24 -5.99 15.88
CA SER A 62 23.33 -5.05 16.24
C SER A 62 24.31 -4.78 15.10
N GLN A 63 24.36 -5.62 14.07
CA GLN A 63 25.31 -5.50 12.97
C GLN A 63 24.73 -4.81 11.73
N MET A 64 23.42 -4.53 11.74
CA MET A 64 22.71 -3.95 10.58
C MET A 64 22.62 -2.42 10.62
N GLY A 65 23.12 -1.76 11.67
CA GLY A 65 22.95 -0.30 11.88
C GLY A 65 23.34 0.54 10.66
N GLY A 66 24.56 0.36 10.13
CA GLY A 66 25.01 1.13 8.97
C GLY A 66 24.24 0.84 7.68
N GLU A 67 23.75 -0.39 7.49
CA GLU A 67 22.92 -0.74 6.33
C GLU A 67 21.51 -0.16 6.46
N VAL A 68 20.94 -0.15 7.68
CA VAL A 68 19.65 0.47 7.99
C VAL A 68 19.73 1.97 7.73
N ASP A 69 20.77 2.64 8.24
CA ASP A 69 20.97 4.07 8.04
C ASP A 69 21.08 4.41 6.55
N MET A 70 21.88 3.65 5.79
CA MET A 70 22.01 3.81 4.34
C MET A 70 20.65 3.65 3.62
N VAL A 71 19.89 2.60 3.93
CA VAL A 71 18.61 2.32 3.26
C VAL A 71 17.55 3.36 3.64
N LEU A 72 17.51 3.79 4.89
CA LEU A 72 16.54 4.76 5.40
C LEU A 72 16.86 6.21 5.08
N GLU A 73 18.11 6.55 4.79
CA GLU A 73 18.57 7.93 4.60
C GLU A 73 17.64 8.78 3.71
N PRO A 74 17.18 8.32 2.52
CA PRO A 74 16.31 9.13 1.66
C PRO A 74 14.99 9.50 2.33
N LEU A 75 14.36 8.53 3.01
CA LEU A 75 13.09 8.70 3.69
C LEU A 75 13.24 9.54 4.96
N MET A 76 14.23 9.24 5.79
CA MET A 76 14.46 9.93 7.06
C MET A 76 14.80 11.39 6.85
N ASN A 77 15.59 11.73 5.83
CA ASN A 77 15.91 13.13 5.51
C ASN A 77 14.64 13.93 5.15
N LEU A 78 13.71 13.35 4.37
CA LEU A 78 12.43 13.98 4.06
C LEU A 78 11.56 14.11 5.33
N LEU A 79 11.44 13.04 6.11
CA LEU A 79 10.62 13.00 7.32
C LEU A 79 11.14 14.00 8.35
N GLU A 80 12.42 13.99 8.69
CA GLU A 80 13.01 14.90 9.67
C GLU A 80 12.79 16.36 9.30
N ARG A 81 13.04 16.75 8.04
CA ARG A 81 12.79 18.12 7.56
C ARG A 81 11.31 18.51 7.67
N SER A 82 10.41 17.60 7.31
CA SER A 82 8.98 17.84 7.33
C SER A 82 8.47 17.95 8.76
N LEU A 83 8.84 16.99 9.61
CA LEU A 83 8.48 16.91 11.02
C LEU A 83 9.00 18.11 11.80
N GLN A 84 10.25 18.53 11.58
CA GLN A 84 10.82 19.72 12.21
C GLN A 84 10.06 20.98 11.81
N ARG A 85 9.72 21.13 10.53
CA ARG A 85 8.92 22.27 10.04
C ARG A 85 7.54 22.30 10.70
N TYR A 86 6.85 21.16 10.75
CA TYR A 86 5.50 21.09 11.35
C TYR A 86 5.54 21.30 12.86
N ALA A 87 6.56 20.79 13.55
CA ALA A 87 6.73 21.02 14.98
C ALA A 87 6.90 22.52 15.33
N GLN A 88 7.50 23.31 14.44
CA GLN A 88 7.69 24.74 14.62
C GLN A 88 6.46 25.58 14.25
N GLN A 89 5.70 25.14 13.24
CA GLN A 89 4.64 25.96 12.62
C GLN A 89 3.23 25.56 13.05
N CYS A 90 3.03 24.34 13.57
CA CYS A 90 1.71 23.82 13.91
C CYS A 90 1.45 23.87 15.42
N GLU A 91 0.20 24.16 15.79
CA GLU A 91 -0.27 23.93 17.15
C GLU A 91 -0.18 22.43 17.51
N LYS A 92 0.07 22.10 18.77
CA LYS A 92 0.26 20.72 19.25
C LYS A 92 -0.89 19.77 18.88
N THR A 93 -2.12 20.27 18.86
CA THR A 93 -3.31 19.50 18.47
C THR A 93 -3.28 19.17 16.98
N VAL A 94 -3.10 20.19 16.13
CA VAL A 94 -2.97 20.07 14.67
C VAL A 94 -1.79 19.17 14.28
N LEU A 95 -0.62 19.39 14.90
CA LEU A 95 0.58 18.57 14.69
C LEU A 95 0.27 17.09 14.89
N LYS A 96 -0.45 16.72 15.96
CA LYS A 96 -0.81 15.31 16.19
C LYS A 96 -1.65 14.71 15.07
N TYR A 97 -2.58 15.44 14.46
CA TYR A 97 -3.36 14.91 13.34
C TYR A 97 -2.49 14.76 12.09
N ILE A 98 -1.62 15.74 11.80
CA ILE A 98 -0.65 15.66 10.69
C ILE A 98 0.28 14.46 10.89
N LEU A 99 0.83 14.26 12.08
CA LEU A 99 1.73 13.14 12.39
C LEU A 99 1.04 11.78 12.19
N LYS A 100 -0.22 11.64 12.63
CA LYS A 100 -0.97 10.39 12.47
C LYS A 100 -1.17 10.05 10.99
N GLU A 101 -1.58 11.03 10.19
CA GLU A 101 -1.82 10.78 8.77
C GLU A 101 -0.51 10.59 8.00
N LEU A 102 0.54 11.33 8.35
CA LEU A 102 1.87 11.18 7.75
C LEU A 102 2.47 9.80 8.07
N TRP A 103 2.31 9.32 9.30
CA TRP A 103 2.65 7.95 9.68
C TRP A 103 1.90 6.94 8.81
N LYS A 104 0.57 7.08 8.73
CA LYS A 104 -0.29 6.19 7.94
C LYS A 104 0.16 6.10 6.49
N ILE A 105 0.35 7.22 5.80
CA ILE A 105 0.81 7.24 4.41
C ILE A 105 2.23 6.66 4.27
N THR A 106 3.12 6.92 5.21
CA THR A 106 4.49 6.35 5.22
C THR A 106 4.44 4.82 5.27
N ILE A 107 3.67 4.26 6.21
CA ILE A 107 3.57 2.81 6.38
C ILE A 107 2.87 2.14 5.18
N ILE A 108 1.76 2.72 4.71
CA ILE A 108 1.06 2.22 3.52
C ILE A 108 1.96 2.27 2.28
N SER A 109 2.75 3.32 2.12
CA SER A 109 3.67 3.45 0.97
C SER A 109 4.80 2.41 1.04
N MET A 110 5.36 2.16 2.22
CA MET A 110 6.36 1.11 2.42
C MET A 110 5.77 -0.27 2.11
N GLU A 111 4.55 -0.54 2.59
CA GLU A 111 3.85 -1.78 2.27
C GLU A 111 3.66 -1.96 0.77
N LYS A 112 3.08 -0.98 0.09
CA LYS A 112 2.71 -1.10 -1.33
C LYS A 112 3.88 -1.10 -2.30
N GLN A 113 4.98 -0.40 -1.99
CA GLN A 113 6.07 -0.18 -2.94
C GLN A 113 7.32 -0.99 -2.66
N VAL A 114 7.56 -1.33 -1.39
CA VAL A 114 8.79 -2.00 -0.96
C VAL A 114 8.50 -3.44 -0.58
N VAL A 115 7.38 -3.68 0.12
CA VAL A 115 7.08 -5.01 0.66
C VAL A 115 6.19 -5.83 -0.25
N LEU A 116 5.16 -5.27 -0.86
CA LEU A 116 4.28 -6.04 -1.74
C LEU A 116 4.91 -6.22 -3.13
N PRO A 117 4.77 -7.41 -3.75
CA PRO A 117 5.18 -7.60 -5.13
C PRO A 117 4.39 -6.64 -6.03
N PRO A 118 5.00 -6.07 -7.10
CA PRO A 118 4.29 -5.18 -8.01
C PRO A 118 3.15 -5.95 -8.68
N LEU A 119 1.92 -5.66 -8.24
CA LEU A 119 0.71 -6.04 -8.95
C LEU A 119 0.64 -5.14 -10.17
N GLY A 120 1.02 -5.66 -11.34
CA GLY A 120 1.07 -4.90 -12.59
C GLY A 120 -0.15 -4.00 -12.76
N GLY A 121 0.09 -2.73 -13.11
CA GLY A 121 -0.89 -1.62 -13.16
C GLY A 121 -2.02 -1.75 -14.21
N SER A 122 -2.42 -2.97 -14.55
CA SER A 122 -3.54 -3.30 -15.42
C SER A 122 -4.38 -4.43 -14.78
N LEU A 123 -4.77 -4.28 -13.52
CA LEU A 123 -5.98 -4.96 -13.05
C LEU A 123 -7.20 -4.14 -13.49
N SER A 124 -7.53 -4.24 -14.78
CA SER A 124 -8.91 -4.04 -15.19
C SER A 124 -9.77 -5.05 -14.43
N SER A 125 -10.87 -4.56 -13.86
CA SER A 125 -12.03 -5.17 -13.18
C SER A 125 -12.27 -6.70 -13.11
N SER A 126 -11.58 -7.57 -13.84
CA SER A 126 -11.92 -8.98 -14.02
C SER A 126 -11.12 -9.99 -13.17
N THR A 127 -10.00 -9.60 -12.54
CA THR A 127 -9.16 -10.53 -11.72
C THR A 127 -9.32 -10.36 -10.21
N ALA A 128 -10.14 -9.41 -9.76
CA ALA A 128 -10.56 -9.27 -8.36
C ALA A 128 -11.10 -10.55 -7.69
N PRO A 129 -11.85 -11.46 -8.36
CA PRO A 129 -12.35 -12.65 -7.70
C PRO A 129 -11.26 -13.70 -7.39
N LEU A 130 -10.14 -13.73 -8.11
CA LEU A 130 -9.04 -14.67 -7.85
C LEU A 130 -8.26 -14.31 -6.57
N LEU A 131 -8.07 -13.02 -6.30
CA LEU A 131 -7.42 -12.56 -5.06
C LEU A 131 -8.32 -12.71 -3.81
N LYS A 132 -9.65 -12.69 -3.96
CA LYS A 132 -10.59 -13.03 -2.87
C LYS A 132 -10.44 -14.48 -2.41
N HIS A 133 -10.09 -15.38 -3.31
CA HIS A 133 -9.88 -16.80 -2.99
C HIS A 133 -8.47 -17.10 -2.46
N ALA A 134 -7.47 -16.28 -2.82
CA ALA A 134 -6.09 -16.43 -2.33
C ALA A 134 -5.84 -15.77 -0.96
N LEU A 135 -6.62 -14.75 -0.58
CA LEU A 135 -6.62 -14.16 0.77
C LEU A 135 -8.04 -14.27 1.39
N PRO A 136 -8.39 -15.39 2.03
CA PRO A 136 -9.67 -15.50 2.67
C PRO A 136 -9.64 -14.75 4.01
N SER A 137 -10.11 -13.50 3.96
CA SER A 137 -10.77 -12.73 5.03
C SER A 137 -10.22 -12.89 6.46
N ALA A 138 -9.12 -12.20 6.77
CA ALA A 138 -8.98 -11.63 8.11
C ALA A 138 -10.00 -10.50 8.24
N LYS A 139 -11.00 -10.67 9.13
CA LYS A 139 -12.03 -9.66 9.47
C LYS A 139 -11.34 -8.36 9.93
N GLY A 140 -10.99 -7.48 8.99
CA GLY A 140 -10.24 -6.24 9.21
C GLY A 140 -9.49 -5.72 7.98
N VAL A 141 -8.96 -6.60 7.12
CA VAL A 141 -8.01 -6.20 6.05
C VAL A 141 -8.72 -5.78 4.76
N THR A 142 -9.89 -6.36 4.46
CA THR A 142 -10.65 -6.04 3.24
C THR A 142 -11.33 -4.68 3.26
N LYS A 143 -11.58 -4.08 4.43
CA LYS A 143 -12.17 -2.74 4.52
C LYS A 143 -11.18 -1.63 4.16
N LEU A 144 -9.88 -1.85 4.39
CA LEU A 144 -8.85 -0.84 4.13
C LEU A 144 -8.37 -0.85 2.66
N MET A 145 -8.43 -2.00 1.99
CA MET A 145 -8.01 -2.13 0.58
C MET A 145 -9.02 -1.56 -0.44
N LEU A 146 -10.31 -1.42 -0.08
CA LEU A 146 -11.35 -1.03 -1.04
C LEU A 146 -11.89 0.41 -0.87
N GLN A 147 -11.39 1.20 0.08
CA GLN A 147 -12.03 2.49 0.43
C GLN A 147 -11.42 3.74 -0.25
N HIS A 148 -10.55 3.61 -1.25
CA HIS A 148 -9.93 4.77 -1.91
C HIS A 148 -9.87 4.72 -3.45
N THR A 149 -10.87 4.12 -4.11
CA THR A 149 -11.02 4.17 -5.58
C THR A 149 -12.45 4.54 -6.02
N THR A 150 -13.02 5.63 -5.50
CA THR A 150 -14.20 6.25 -6.13
C THR A 150 -14.18 7.76 -5.92
N HIS A 151 -13.53 8.50 -6.81
CA HIS A 151 -13.95 9.85 -7.17
C HIS A 151 -13.29 10.30 -8.47
N LEU A 152 -13.73 9.76 -9.61
CA LEU A 152 -13.73 10.53 -10.84
C LEU A 152 -15.07 10.30 -11.55
N LYS A 153 -15.65 11.44 -11.87
CA LYS A 153 -17.04 11.72 -12.20
C LYS A 153 -17.31 11.42 -13.67
N GLU A 154 -18.41 10.73 -13.92
CA GLU A 154 -19.10 10.66 -15.20
C GLU A 154 -19.39 12.07 -15.75
N GLY A 155 -19.23 12.23 -17.05
CA GLY A 155 -19.67 13.43 -17.75
C GLY A 155 -19.40 13.38 -19.25
N SER A 156 -20.36 12.82 -19.99
CA SER A 156 -20.83 13.25 -21.32
C SER A 156 -19.79 13.29 -22.46
N GLY A 157 -19.88 12.49 -23.53
CA GLY A 157 -21.03 12.36 -24.44
C GLY A 157 -20.74 13.13 -25.74
N GLY A 158 -20.53 12.40 -26.85
CA GLY A 158 -20.30 12.90 -28.21
C GLY A 158 -19.05 12.27 -28.82
N GLY A 159 -19.09 11.39 -29.84
CA GLY A 159 -19.98 11.30 -30.98
C GLY A 159 -19.28 11.94 -32.19
N GLY A 160 -18.56 11.16 -32.98
CA GLY A 160 -17.88 11.65 -34.18
C GLY A 160 -16.99 10.61 -34.87
N ASN A 161 -17.58 9.90 -35.83
CA ASN A 161 -16.98 8.88 -36.68
C ASN A 161 -16.72 9.49 -38.08
N ILE A 162 -15.46 9.57 -38.52
CA ILE A 162 -15.02 9.78 -39.93
C ILE A 162 -13.55 9.30 -39.95
N GLY A 163 -13.02 8.40 -40.78
CA GLY A 163 -13.39 7.94 -42.11
C GLY A 163 -12.22 8.24 -43.06
N GLY A 164 -11.46 7.21 -43.46
CA GLY A 164 -10.71 7.16 -44.72
C GLY A 164 -9.21 7.49 -44.71
N GLY A 165 -8.42 6.74 -45.49
CA GLY A 165 -7.15 7.22 -46.04
C GLY A 165 -6.02 6.19 -46.11
N LEU A 166 -5.88 5.56 -47.27
CA LEU A 166 -4.81 4.64 -47.67
C LEU A 166 -3.53 5.40 -48.11
N SER A 167 -2.45 4.63 -48.34
CA SER A 167 -1.18 4.97 -49.02
C SER A 167 -0.06 5.44 -48.06
N GLY A 168 1.15 4.89 -48.04
CA GLY A 168 1.93 4.20 -49.07
C GLY A 168 3.18 5.04 -49.36
N GLY A 169 4.39 4.49 -49.16
CA GLY A 169 5.63 5.14 -49.60
C GLY A 169 6.83 4.88 -48.69
N GLY A 170 7.75 4.02 -49.15
CA GLY A 170 9.06 3.83 -48.54
C GLY A 170 10.06 4.93 -48.91
N GLY A 171 11.16 4.99 -48.15
CA GLY A 171 12.28 5.88 -48.43
C GLY A 171 13.40 5.68 -47.41
N ASN A 172 14.45 4.97 -47.82
CA ASN A 172 15.67 4.71 -47.07
C ASN A 172 16.80 5.57 -47.65
N VAL A 173 17.40 6.46 -46.86
CA VAL A 173 18.73 7.12 -47.04
C VAL A 173 19.09 7.66 -45.64
N GLY A 174 20.25 7.52 -45.01
CA GLY A 174 21.61 7.26 -45.45
C GLY A 174 22.52 8.42 -44.99
N GLY A 175 23.17 8.27 -43.82
CA GLY A 175 24.47 8.89 -43.47
C GLY A 175 24.51 10.31 -42.87
N GLY A 176 25.33 10.49 -41.83
CA GLY A 176 25.86 11.79 -41.40
C GLY A 176 26.11 11.93 -39.91
N GLY A 177 27.39 11.90 -39.49
CA GLY A 177 27.82 11.91 -38.09
C GLY A 177 27.66 13.24 -37.34
N GLY A 178 27.66 13.13 -36.02
CA GLY A 178 27.71 14.25 -35.08
C GLY A 178 28.16 13.76 -33.70
N SER A 179 29.43 14.02 -33.37
CA SER A 179 29.98 13.88 -32.03
C SER A 179 29.33 14.88 -31.10
N GLY A 180 28.76 14.43 -29.97
CA GLY A 180 28.32 15.32 -28.91
C GLY A 180 27.39 14.64 -27.89
N LEU A 181 27.79 14.67 -26.62
CA LEU A 181 26.91 14.56 -25.45
C LEU A 181 26.34 13.16 -25.12
N ARG A 182 27.21 12.16 -24.94
CA ARG A 182 26.84 10.86 -24.33
C ARG A 182 27.05 10.89 -22.80
N GLY A 183 26.33 11.77 -22.11
CA GLY A 183 26.50 12.00 -20.66
C GLY A 183 25.22 11.97 -19.80
N GLY A 184 24.07 11.53 -20.32
CA GLY A 184 22.79 11.64 -19.60
C GLY A 184 21.88 10.40 -19.56
N MET A 185 22.15 9.35 -20.33
CA MET A 185 21.24 8.20 -20.47
C MET A 185 21.61 6.97 -19.63
N HIS A 186 22.79 6.93 -19.00
CA HIS A 186 23.18 5.78 -18.18
C HIS A 186 22.38 5.70 -16.88
N SER A 187 22.10 6.82 -16.21
CA SER A 187 21.39 6.81 -14.92
C SER A 187 19.91 6.45 -15.03
N VAL A 188 19.22 6.92 -16.08
CA VAL A 188 17.78 6.61 -16.29
C VAL A 188 17.60 5.17 -16.76
N LYS A 189 18.51 4.68 -17.60
CA LYS A 189 18.48 3.29 -18.08
C LYS A 189 18.83 2.31 -16.96
N GLU A 190 19.80 2.62 -16.11
CA GLU A 190 20.07 1.85 -14.88
C GLU A 190 18.91 1.90 -13.89
N MET A 191 18.22 3.04 -13.72
CA MET A 191 17.02 3.13 -12.89
C MET A 191 15.87 2.28 -13.44
N MET A 192 15.68 2.26 -14.76
CA MET A 192 14.60 1.54 -15.42
C MET A 192 14.89 0.03 -15.51
N ASP A 193 16.15 -0.37 -15.72
CA ASP A 193 16.59 -1.77 -15.62
C ASP A 193 16.59 -2.25 -14.17
N ALA A 194 16.97 -1.42 -13.19
CA ALA A 194 16.82 -1.76 -11.77
C ALA A 194 15.35 -1.87 -11.35
N ALA A 195 14.47 -1.02 -11.84
CA ALA A 195 13.03 -1.12 -11.60
C ALA A 195 12.41 -2.37 -12.26
N ARG A 196 12.94 -2.77 -13.43
CA ARG A 196 12.54 -3.99 -14.13
C ARG A 196 13.05 -5.25 -13.43
N ASP A 197 14.27 -5.25 -12.89
CA ASP A 197 14.84 -6.38 -12.14
C ASP A 197 14.29 -6.47 -10.69
N ASN A 198 13.79 -5.35 -10.15
CA ASN A 198 13.06 -5.28 -8.87
C ASN A 198 11.63 -5.82 -8.97
N SER A 199 11.12 -6.04 -10.20
CA SER A 199 9.75 -6.53 -10.42
C SER A 199 9.60 -8.05 -10.22
N GLU A 200 10.71 -8.79 -10.17
CA GLU A 200 10.73 -10.26 -10.07
C GLU A 200 11.39 -10.79 -8.78
N ARG A 201 12.02 -9.93 -7.96
CA ARG A 201 12.75 -10.38 -6.76
C ARG A 201 11.91 -10.22 -5.50
N SER A 202 11.38 -11.34 -5.02
CA SER A 202 10.84 -11.46 -3.66
C SER A 202 11.87 -11.02 -2.62
N LEU A 203 11.45 -10.31 -1.57
CA LEU A 203 12.32 -9.91 -0.47
C LEU A 203 13.00 -11.12 0.16
N THR A 204 14.30 -10.99 0.45
CA THR A 204 15.06 -11.99 1.18
C THR A 204 14.80 -11.90 2.70
N PRO A 205 14.99 -12.98 3.47
CA PRO A 205 14.87 -12.93 4.94
C PRO A 205 15.76 -11.87 5.59
N ARG A 206 16.95 -11.62 5.02
CA ARG A 206 17.86 -10.55 5.47
C ARG A 206 17.26 -9.16 5.25
N GLN A 207 16.69 -8.90 4.08
CA GLN A 207 16.01 -7.63 3.79
C GLN A 207 14.78 -7.42 4.67
N CYS A 208 14.01 -8.48 4.96
CA CYS A 208 12.89 -8.40 5.89
C CYS A 208 13.35 -8.02 7.30
N GLY A 209 14.42 -8.67 7.80
CA GLY A 209 15.01 -8.33 9.09
C GLY A 209 15.55 -6.90 9.14
N LEU A 210 16.13 -6.40 8.04
CA LEU A 210 16.58 -5.01 7.93
C LEU A 210 15.40 -4.03 7.97
N LEU A 211 14.30 -4.33 7.26
CA LEU A 211 13.08 -3.54 7.29
C LEU A 211 12.43 -3.50 8.68
N ASP A 212 12.46 -4.60 9.45
CA ASP A 212 12.00 -4.61 10.84
C ASP A 212 12.79 -3.64 11.72
N VAL A 213 14.11 -3.57 11.56
CA VAL A 213 14.95 -2.59 12.28
C VAL A 213 14.67 -1.18 11.79
N ALA A 214 14.51 -1.01 10.48
CA ALA A 214 14.20 0.28 9.87
C ALA A 214 12.86 0.84 10.37
N LEU A 215 11.84 0.00 10.54
CA LEU A 215 10.55 0.40 11.11
C LEU A 215 10.66 0.92 12.54
N ASP A 216 11.60 0.39 13.34
CA ASP A 216 11.86 0.92 14.67
C ASP A 216 12.47 2.33 14.62
N ALA A 217 13.41 2.58 13.71
CA ALA A 217 13.97 3.92 13.51
C ALA A 217 12.92 4.94 13.02
N ILE A 218 12.05 4.54 12.07
CA ILE A 218 10.93 5.39 11.62
C ILE A 218 9.99 5.68 12.80
N LYS A 219 9.65 4.68 13.64
CA LYS A 219 8.84 4.92 14.85
C LYS A 219 9.52 5.92 15.80
N GLU A 220 10.81 5.83 16.01
CA GLU A 220 11.55 6.77 16.86
C GLU A 220 11.51 8.19 16.29
N CYS A 221 11.62 8.35 14.97
CA CYS A 221 11.45 9.63 14.28
C CYS A 221 10.08 10.29 14.59
N PHE A 222 8.99 9.53 14.44
CA PHE A 222 7.64 10.00 14.75
C PHE A 222 7.35 10.12 16.25
N HIS A 223 8.10 9.42 17.10
CA HIS A 223 7.99 9.53 18.55
C HIS A 223 8.64 10.82 19.07
N ALA A 224 9.77 11.21 18.48
CA ALA A 224 10.51 12.45 18.77
C ALA A 224 10.72 12.69 20.28
N GLY A 225 11.16 11.66 21.01
CA GLY A 225 11.40 11.75 22.46
C GLY A 225 10.15 12.07 23.29
N GLY A 226 8.96 11.75 22.80
CA GLY A 226 7.68 12.00 23.47
C GLY A 226 6.96 13.28 23.04
N GLN A 227 7.57 14.09 22.16
CA GLN A 227 6.94 15.28 21.58
C GLN A 227 6.00 14.95 20.42
N GLY A 228 6.20 13.80 19.77
CA GLY A 228 5.37 13.34 18.65
C GLY A 228 4.25 12.39 19.09
N LEU A 229 4.16 11.24 18.43
CA LEU A 229 3.15 10.22 18.68
C LEU A 229 3.53 9.32 19.87
N LYS A 230 2.53 8.84 20.61
CA LYS A 230 2.74 7.90 21.72
C LYS A 230 3.12 6.52 21.19
N LYS A 231 4.00 5.80 21.88
CA LYS A 231 4.37 4.41 21.52
C LYS A 231 3.15 3.49 21.36
N SER A 232 2.15 3.65 22.23
CA SER A 232 0.89 2.89 22.18
C SER A 232 0.02 3.16 20.95
N PHE A 233 0.25 4.26 20.24
CA PHE A 233 -0.43 4.52 18.96
C PHE A 233 0.11 3.60 17.87
N PHE A 234 1.44 3.44 17.77
CA PHE A 234 2.06 2.61 16.74
C PHE A 234 1.68 1.13 16.89
N GLU A 235 1.68 0.60 18.11
CA GLU A 235 1.32 -0.82 18.35
C GLU A 235 -0.14 -1.14 18.00
N LYS A 236 -1.01 -0.12 17.98
CA LYS A 236 -2.43 -0.25 17.61
C LYS A 236 -2.71 0.17 16.17
N SER A 237 -1.71 0.64 15.42
CA SER A 237 -1.87 1.09 14.04
C SER A 237 -2.22 -0.11 13.16
N PRO A 238 -3.40 -0.12 12.51
CA PRO A 238 -3.79 -1.21 11.62
C PRO A 238 -2.86 -1.30 10.40
N GLU A 239 -2.32 -0.17 9.94
CA GLU A 239 -1.35 -0.13 8.83
C GLU A 239 -0.05 -0.83 9.21
N LEU A 240 0.46 -0.59 10.43
CA LEU A 240 1.67 -1.28 10.90
C LEU A 240 1.44 -2.79 11.04
N GLN A 241 0.25 -3.19 11.49
CA GLN A 241 -0.12 -4.60 11.58
C GLN A 241 -0.19 -5.25 10.19
N SER A 242 -0.77 -4.57 9.20
CA SER A 242 -0.80 -5.02 7.80
C SER A 242 0.61 -5.20 7.24
N LEU A 243 1.46 -4.20 7.41
CA LEU A 243 2.86 -4.25 6.96
C LEU A 243 3.65 -5.39 7.60
N LYS A 244 3.55 -5.56 8.93
CA LYS A 244 4.22 -6.67 9.64
C LYS A 244 3.73 -8.03 9.17
N TYR A 245 2.43 -8.16 8.92
CA TYR A 245 1.87 -9.37 8.33
C TYR A 245 2.45 -9.63 6.95
N ALA A 246 2.50 -8.63 6.07
CA ALA A 246 3.09 -8.75 4.74
C ALA A 246 4.57 -9.18 4.80
N LEU A 247 5.37 -8.59 5.70
CA LEU A 247 6.77 -9.01 5.95
C LEU A 247 6.87 -10.45 6.45
N SER A 248 5.95 -10.90 7.31
CA SER A 248 5.95 -12.27 7.82
C SER A 248 5.72 -13.32 6.73
N LEU A 249 5.02 -12.97 5.63
CA LEU A 249 4.80 -13.88 4.51
C LEU A 249 6.10 -14.24 3.78
N TYR A 250 7.09 -13.35 3.79
CA TYR A 250 8.41 -13.60 3.18
C TYR A 250 9.33 -14.48 4.02
N THR A 251 9.05 -14.61 5.31
CA THR A 251 9.88 -15.37 6.26
C THR A 251 9.24 -16.68 6.70
N GLN A 252 8.00 -16.94 6.26
CA GLN A 252 7.26 -18.15 6.59
C GLN A 252 7.72 -19.33 5.74
N THR A 253 7.84 -20.51 6.33
CA THR A 253 8.10 -21.73 5.54
C THR A 253 6.87 -22.04 4.68
N THR A 254 7.08 -22.59 3.48
CA THR A 254 5.98 -23.04 2.61
C THR A 254 4.99 -23.94 3.35
N GLU A 255 5.48 -24.77 4.28
CA GLU A 255 4.65 -25.66 5.10
C GLU A 255 3.72 -24.88 6.07
N GLN A 256 4.19 -23.81 6.69
CA GLN A 256 3.37 -22.95 7.55
C GLN A 256 2.32 -22.17 6.74
N LEU A 257 2.66 -21.72 5.53
CA LEU A 257 1.72 -21.04 4.63
C LEU A 257 0.61 -22.00 4.20
N ILE A 258 0.98 -23.24 3.84
CA ILE A 258 0.03 -24.31 3.50
C ILE A 258 -0.87 -24.65 4.70
N ARG A 259 -0.32 -24.78 5.92
CA ARG A 259 -1.12 -25.05 7.12
C ARG A 259 -2.10 -23.92 7.44
N THR A 260 -1.66 -22.67 7.30
CA THR A 260 -2.51 -21.49 7.45
C THR A 260 -3.64 -21.52 6.42
N PHE A 261 -3.31 -21.72 5.14
CA PHE A 261 -4.30 -21.82 4.07
C PHE A 261 -5.32 -22.94 4.33
N ILE A 262 -4.86 -24.16 4.63
CA ILE A 262 -5.74 -25.29 4.95
C ILE A 262 -6.64 -24.97 6.15
N SER A 263 -6.10 -24.35 7.20
CA SER A 263 -6.87 -23.98 8.39
C SER A 263 -7.93 -22.92 8.07
N THR A 264 -7.60 -21.93 7.23
CA THR A 264 -8.54 -20.92 6.76
C THR A 264 -9.64 -21.54 5.90
N GLN A 265 -9.30 -22.44 4.98
CA GLN A 265 -10.30 -23.17 4.19
C GLN A 265 -11.24 -24.00 5.09
N LYS A 266 -10.68 -24.66 6.12
CA LYS A 266 -11.48 -25.43 7.09
C LYS A 266 -12.40 -24.55 7.95
N GLN A 267 -12.01 -23.32 8.23
CA GLN A 267 -12.86 -22.34 8.93
C GLN A 267 -13.97 -21.75 8.05
N GLN A 268 -13.79 -21.73 6.72
CA GLN A 268 -14.86 -21.38 5.79
C GLN A 268 -15.90 -22.49 5.64
N ASP A 269 -15.48 -23.75 5.81
CA ASP A 269 -16.36 -24.93 5.78
C ASP A 269 -17.15 -25.14 7.08
N LEU A 270 -16.90 -24.33 8.12
CA LEU A 270 -17.74 -24.33 9.31
C LEU A 270 -19.03 -23.56 9.01
N PRO A 271 -20.23 -24.14 9.21
CA PRO A 271 -21.47 -23.42 9.05
C PRO A 271 -21.47 -22.20 9.97
N SER A 272 -21.64 -21.02 9.39
CA SER A 272 -21.69 -19.76 10.11
C SER A 272 -22.78 -19.84 11.18
N GLN A 273 -22.43 -19.62 12.45
CA GLN A 273 -23.39 -19.58 13.56
C GLN A 273 -24.18 -18.25 13.61
N ASP A 274 -24.06 -17.43 12.58
CA ASP A 274 -24.84 -16.21 12.38
C ASP A 274 -26.00 -16.49 11.41
N GLN A 275 -27.17 -16.00 11.80
CA GLN A 275 -28.46 -16.14 11.12
C GLN A 275 -28.33 -16.03 9.58
N PRO A 276 -28.89 -16.96 8.79
CA PRO A 276 -28.63 -17.07 7.35
C PRO A 276 -29.07 -15.80 6.62
N VAL A 277 -28.11 -15.02 6.12
CA VAL A 277 -28.33 -13.90 5.19
C VAL A 277 -28.43 -14.44 3.76
N GLY A 278 -29.50 -15.20 3.51
CA GLY A 278 -29.87 -15.70 2.18
C GLY A 278 -29.16 -17.00 1.78
N GLU A 279 -29.90 -17.86 1.08
CA GLU A 279 -29.40 -19.09 0.48
C GLU A 279 -29.05 -18.81 -0.99
N VAL A 280 -27.86 -19.21 -1.42
CA VAL A 280 -27.48 -19.23 -2.84
C VAL A 280 -27.34 -20.70 -3.23
N SER A 281 -28.34 -21.23 -3.93
CA SER A 281 -28.29 -22.56 -4.52
C SER A 281 -27.57 -22.49 -5.87
N VAL A 282 -26.46 -23.21 -6.02
CA VAL A 282 -25.77 -23.35 -7.30
C VAL A 282 -26.02 -24.76 -7.83
N GLN A 283 -26.70 -24.88 -8.97
CA GLN A 283 -26.96 -26.16 -9.61
C GLN A 283 -25.95 -26.36 -10.75
N VAL A 284 -25.16 -27.43 -10.66
CA VAL A 284 -24.19 -27.80 -11.69
C VAL A 284 -24.67 -29.06 -12.39
N ASP A 285 -25.15 -28.91 -13.62
CA ASP A 285 -25.56 -30.02 -14.48
C ASP A 285 -24.38 -30.38 -15.39
N LEU A 286 -23.82 -31.58 -15.21
CA LEU A 286 -22.82 -32.16 -16.09
C LEU A 286 -23.48 -33.10 -17.10
N PHE A 287 -23.30 -32.81 -18.39
CA PHE A 287 -23.76 -33.65 -19.48
C PHE A 287 -22.57 -34.21 -20.26
N ASN A 288 -22.43 -35.53 -20.26
CA ASN A 288 -21.39 -36.22 -21.03
C ASN A 288 -22.02 -36.80 -22.30
N HIS A 289 -21.50 -36.42 -23.46
CA HIS A 289 -22.03 -36.91 -24.73
C HIS A 289 -21.48 -38.32 -25.03
N PRO A 290 -22.34 -39.36 -25.18
CA PRO A 290 -21.93 -40.76 -25.13
C PRO A 290 -21.07 -41.26 -26.30
N HIS A 291 -20.75 -40.42 -27.31
CA HIS A 291 -19.94 -40.81 -28.46
C HIS A 291 -18.82 -39.83 -28.86
N THR A 292 -18.78 -38.61 -28.32
CA THR A 292 -17.73 -37.62 -28.67
C THR A 292 -16.75 -37.35 -27.53
N GLY A 293 -17.06 -37.80 -26.31
CA GLY A 293 -16.23 -37.54 -25.12
C GLY A 293 -16.31 -36.10 -24.61
N GLU A 294 -17.09 -35.24 -25.26
CA GLU A 294 -17.28 -33.86 -24.84
C GLU A 294 -18.14 -33.79 -23.57
N GLN A 295 -17.64 -33.02 -22.59
CA GLN A 295 -18.35 -32.73 -21.35
C GLN A 295 -18.88 -31.30 -21.41
N LYS A 296 -20.19 -31.15 -21.35
CA LYS A 296 -20.86 -29.86 -21.25
C LYS A 296 -21.26 -29.63 -19.79
N ILE A 297 -20.67 -28.62 -19.17
CA ILE A 297 -20.97 -28.21 -17.80
C ILE A 297 -21.88 -26.98 -17.87
N THR A 298 -23.03 -27.04 -17.22
CA THR A 298 -23.94 -25.89 -17.08
C THR A 298 -24.08 -25.54 -15.61
N VAL A 299 -23.80 -24.29 -15.24
CA VAL A 299 -23.93 -23.78 -13.87
C VAL A 299 -25.07 -22.79 -13.85
N LYS A 300 -26.02 -22.98 -12.93
CA LYS A 300 -27.15 -22.06 -12.68
C LYS A 300 -27.14 -21.59 -11.23
#